data_AF-A0A833RRI6-F1
#
_entry.id   AF-A0A833RRI6-F1
#
_cell.length_a   1.000
_cell.length_b   1.000
_cell.length_c   1.000
_cell.angle_alpha   90.00
_cell.angle_beta   90.00
_cell.angle_gamma   90.00
#
_symmetry.space_group_name_H-M   'P 1'
#
loop_
_entity.id
_entity.type
_entity.pdbx_description
1 polymer ?
#
loop_
_entity_poly.entity_id
_entity_poly.type
_entity_poly.pdbx_seq_one_letter_code
_entity_poly.pdbx_strand_id
1 'polypeptide(L)'
;MRICLIHNLKIYNKIKPIINLETFEIRCEELNLKGEILDINRAEPLEEIFKRVQFDKVNLEATSLDDESSVILFDMLEYYESAKHLNISSNQGIGIYGWQACANMIRKTQCLEHLEAKDIILNEQYMNILSRALRLVCHLHVLKLENCGLSGRSIITLVFTKIIEVHKSLSMIQGKIPVKQDT
;
A
#
# COMPACT_ATOMS: atom_id res chain seq x y z
N MET A 1 29.45 -1.51 9.44
CA MET A 1 28.09 -2.04 9.18
C MET A 1 27.45 -2.58 10.49
N ARG A 2 27.38 -1.77 11.56
CA ARG A 2 26.88 -2.20 12.90
C ARG A 2 25.97 -1.17 13.58
N ILE A 3 25.68 -0.04 12.93
CA ILE A 3 25.10 1.16 13.59
C ILE A 3 23.56 1.25 13.41
N CYS A 4 22.95 0.62 12.39
CA CYS A 4 21.49 0.75 12.17
C CYS A 4 20.60 -0.10 13.08
N LEU A 5 21.05 -1.26 13.59
CA LEU A 5 20.18 -2.16 14.36
C LEU A 5 19.86 -1.66 15.78
N ILE A 6 20.65 -0.71 16.32
CA ILE A 6 20.54 -0.27 17.71
C ILE A 6 19.46 0.82 17.89
N HIS A 7 19.17 1.62 16.87
CA HIS A 7 18.23 2.74 17.01
C HIS A 7 16.75 2.35 17.00
N ASN A 8 16.39 1.09 16.73
CA ASN A 8 14.99 0.66 16.67
C ASN A 8 14.76 -0.71 17.32
N LEU A 9 15.05 -0.81 18.63
CA LEU A 9 14.93 -2.04 19.43
C LEU A 9 13.56 -2.74 19.31
N LYS A 10 12.46 -2.01 19.05
CA LYS A 10 11.12 -2.60 18.85
C LYS A 10 11.00 -3.35 17.52
N ILE A 11 11.42 -2.72 16.42
CA ILE A 11 11.44 -3.35 15.10
C ILE A 11 12.44 -4.51 15.12
N TYR A 12 13.63 -4.29 15.69
CA TYR A 12 14.65 -5.33 15.86
C TYR A 12 14.12 -6.58 16.60
N ASN A 13 13.38 -6.41 17.70
CA ASN A 13 12.82 -7.53 18.44
C ASN A 13 11.73 -8.28 17.65
N LYS A 14 10.97 -7.59 16.80
CA LYS A 14 10.01 -8.23 15.89
C LYS A 14 10.69 -9.02 14.77
N ILE A 15 11.86 -8.58 14.30
CA ILE A 15 12.59 -9.18 13.16
C ILE A 15 13.67 -10.19 13.58
N LYS A 16 14.09 -10.19 14.85
CA LYS A 16 15.10 -11.11 15.38
C LYS A 16 14.81 -12.59 15.11
N PRO A 17 13.57 -13.10 15.19
CA PRO A 17 13.26 -14.48 14.84
C PRO A 17 13.42 -14.75 13.33
N ILE A 18 13.21 -13.72 12.50
CA ILE A 18 13.09 -13.78 11.05
C ILE A 18 14.46 -13.73 10.36
N ILE A 19 15.43 -13.03 10.96
CA ILE A 19 16.80 -12.86 10.42
C ILE A 19 17.58 -14.19 10.32
N ASN A 20 17.20 -15.22 11.08
CA ASN A 20 17.86 -16.53 11.06
C ASN A 20 17.28 -17.52 10.03
N LEU A 21 16.26 -17.11 9.25
CA LEU A 21 15.65 -17.96 8.24
C LEU A 21 16.39 -17.77 6.90
N GLU A 22 17.15 -18.78 6.48
CA GLU A 22 17.81 -18.84 5.16
C GLU A 22 16.87 -19.39 4.07
N THR A 23 15.61 -18.95 4.03
CA THR A 23 14.62 -19.57 3.13
C THR A 23 13.93 -18.56 2.24
N PHE A 24 14.40 -18.47 1.00
CA PHE A 24 13.71 -17.78 -0.11
C PHE A 24 12.48 -18.54 -0.63
N GLU A 25 12.26 -19.79 -0.19
CA GLU A 25 11.16 -20.64 -0.68
C GLU A 25 9.85 -20.46 0.09
N ILE A 26 9.88 -19.86 1.29
CA ILE A 26 8.70 -19.73 2.16
C ILE A 26 8.55 -18.29 2.62
N ARG A 27 7.40 -17.67 2.30
CA ARG A 27 7.04 -16.33 2.78
C ARG A 27 6.72 -16.38 4.27
N CYS A 28 7.17 -15.37 5.01
CA CYS A 28 6.73 -15.13 6.38
C CYS A 28 5.30 -14.56 6.39
N GLU A 29 4.51 -14.88 7.42
CA GLU A 29 3.09 -14.51 7.45
C GLU A 29 2.86 -12.99 7.42
N GLU A 30 3.42 -12.23 8.36
CA GLU A 30 3.21 -10.79 8.43
C GLU A 30 4.43 -10.04 8.98
N LEU A 31 4.85 -8.97 8.27
CA LEU A 31 5.64 -7.88 8.84
C LEU A 31 4.69 -6.77 9.31
N ASN A 32 4.47 -6.67 10.62
CA ASN A 32 3.54 -5.70 11.19
C ASN A 32 4.25 -4.51 11.85
N LEU A 33 4.23 -3.37 11.15
CA LEU A 33 4.80 -2.10 11.59
C LEU A 33 3.72 -1.07 11.92
N LYS A 34 2.46 -1.48 12.03
CA LYS A 34 1.33 -0.56 12.28
C LYS A 34 1.62 0.38 13.47
N GLY A 35 1.44 1.68 13.24
CA GLY A 35 1.63 2.73 14.24
C GLY A 35 3.09 3.13 14.52
N GLU A 36 4.07 2.47 13.91
CA GLU A 36 5.49 2.87 14.02
C GLU A 36 5.78 4.02 13.06
N ILE A 37 6.51 5.05 13.48
CA ILE A 37 6.90 6.14 12.58
C ILE A 37 7.97 5.62 11.60
N LEU A 38 7.73 5.75 10.30
CA LEU A 38 8.62 5.36 9.20
C LEU A 38 8.97 6.57 8.32
N ASP A 39 9.74 7.52 8.87
CA ASP A 39 10.46 8.51 8.07
C ASP A 39 11.56 7.83 7.22
N ILE A 40 12.20 8.58 6.31
CA ILE A 40 13.28 8.06 5.45
C ILE A 40 14.35 7.28 6.22
N ASN A 41 14.83 7.81 7.35
CA ASN A 41 15.90 7.21 8.14
C ASN A 41 15.49 5.87 8.79
N ARG A 42 14.18 5.67 8.98
CA ARG A 42 13.60 4.45 9.54
C ARG A 42 13.11 3.49 8.47
N ALA A 43 12.82 3.99 7.27
CA ALA A 43 12.47 3.21 6.10
C ALA A 43 13.69 2.49 5.51
N GLU A 44 14.82 3.19 5.31
CA GLU A 44 16.03 2.61 4.70
C GLU A 44 16.52 1.31 5.37
N PRO A 45 16.58 1.19 6.71
CA PRO A 45 17.02 -0.06 7.34
C PRO A 45 16.13 -1.27 7.06
N LEU A 46 14.91 -1.08 6.55
CA LEU A 46 14.02 -2.18 6.15
C LEU A 46 14.56 -2.92 4.93
N GLU A 47 15.46 -2.33 4.14
CA GLU A 47 16.14 -3.00 3.02
C GLU A 47 16.84 -4.28 3.47
N GLU A 48 17.47 -4.27 4.65
CA GLU A 48 18.14 -5.44 5.21
C GLU A 48 17.16 -6.58 5.52
N ILE A 49 15.88 -6.28 5.73
CA ILE A 49 14.84 -7.29 5.95
C ILE A 49 14.35 -7.80 4.60
N PHE A 50 13.93 -6.90 3.71
CA PHE A 50 13.32 -7.24 2.43
C PHE A 50 14.27 -8.02 1.51
N LYS A 51 15.59 -7.79 1.60
CA LYS A 51 16.56 -8.58 0.83
C LYS A 51 16.72 -10.04 1.29
N ARG A 52 16.19 -10.40 2.47
CA ARG A 52 16.32 -11.74 3.05
C ARG A 52 14.99 -12.47 3.14
N VAL A 53 13.91 -11.73 3.34
CA VAL A 53 12.61 -12.30 3.67
C VAL A 53 11.51 -11.63 2.86
N GLN A 54 10.70 -12.49 2.25
CA GLN A 54 9.43 -12.12 1.64
C GLN A 54 8.29 -12.43 2.61
N PHE A 55 7.20 -11.68 2.50
CA PHE A 55 6.04 -11.79 3.37
C PHE A 55 4.77 -12.07 2.56
N ASP A 56 3.81 -12.75 3.19
CA ASP A 56 2.43 -12.77 2.69
C ASP A 56 1.79 -11.41 2.93
N LYS A 57 2.03 -10.78 4.08
CA LYS A 57 1.52 -9.44 4.39
C LYS A 57 2.57 -8.49 4.95
N VAL A 58 2.55 -7.24 4.48
CA VAL A 58 3.27 -6.12 5.09
C VAL A 58 2.25 -5.07 5.52
N ASN A 59 2.23 -4.74 6.81
CA ASN A 59 1.28 -3.80 7.40
C ASN A 59 1.99 -2.51 7.83
N LEU A 60 1.81 -1.45 7.03
CA LEU A 60 2.34 -0.09 7.22
C LEU A 60 1.20 0.88 7.58
N GLU A 61 0.14 0.40 8.21
CA GLU A 61 -0.96 1.27 8.61
C GLU A 61 -0.52 2.30 9.65
N ALA A 62 -0.90 3.57 9.45
CA ALA A 62 -0.62 4.68 10.38
C ALA A 62 0.86 4.81 10.74
N THR A 63 1.76 4.61 9.77
CA THR A 63 3.21 4.70 9.98
C THR A 63 3.81 6.07 9.68
N SER A 64 2.96 7.08 9.46
CA SER A 64 3.38 8.44 9.09
C SER A 64 4.22 8.49 7.81
N LEU A 65 3.90 7.64 6.81
CA LEU A 65 4.55 7.70 5.51
C LEU A 65 4.32 9.05 4.86
N ASP A 66 5.40 9.61 4.34
CA ASP A 66 5.46 10.81 3.51
C ASP A 66 5.95 10.47 2.10
N ASP A 67 6.11 11.48 1.24
CA ASP A 67 6.57 11.26 -0.13
C ASP A 67 7.94 10.57 -0.20
N GLU A 68 8.88 10.97 0.64
CA GLU A 68 10.26 10.50 0.57
C GLU A 68 10.40 9.05 1.07
N SER A 69 9.86 8.76 2.25
CA SER A 69 9.82 7.40 2.82
C SER A 69 9.02 6.44 1.93
N SER A 70 7.93 6.90 1.31
CA SER A 70 7.10 6.09 0.41
C SER A 70 7.85 5.67 -0.85
N VAL A 71 8.59 6.60 -1.48
CA VAL A 71 9.35 6.29 -2.70
C VAL A 71 10.34 5.15 -2.43
N ILE A 72 11.14 5.29 -1.37
CA ILE A 72 12.14 4.27 -1.00
C ILE A 72 11.46 2.95 -0.64
N LEU A 73 10.39 2.97 0.14
CA LEU A 73 9.68 1.74 0.53
C LEU A 73 9.04 1.02 -0.65
N PHE A 74 8.37 1.73 -1.55
CA PHE A 74 7.75 1.10 -2.71
C PHE A 74 8.79 0.57 -3.69
N ASP A 75 9.93 1.23 -3.84
CA ASP A 75 11.05 0.72 -4.65
C ASP A 75 11.64 -0.56 -4.05
N MET A 76 11.83 -0.63 -2.73
CA MET A 76 12.30 -1.86 -2.05
C MET A 76 11.27 -3.00 -2.12
N LEU A 77 9.99 -2.70 -1.89
CA LEU A 77 8.91 -3.68 -1.97
C LEU A 77 8.80 -4.26 -3.40
N GLU A 78 8.93 -3.40 -4.42
CA GLU A 78 9.00 -3.78 -5.83
C GLU A 78 10.19 -4.68 -6.09
N TYR A 79 11.40 -4.22 -5.77
CA TYR A 79 12.65 -4.89 -6.16
C TYR A 79 12.79 -6.29 -5.54
N TYR A 80 12.39 -6.46 -4.28
CA TYR A 80 12.52 -7.74 -3.57
C TYR A 80 11.27 -8.63 -3.62
N GLU A 81 10.20 -8.21 -4.32
CA GLU A 81 8.93 -8.94 -4.38
C GLU A 81 8.40 -9.25 -2.95
N SER A 82 8.48 -8.23 -2.10
CA SER A 82 8.48 -8.39 -0.64
C SER A 82 7.14 -8.79 -0.05
N ALA A 83 6.02 -8.49 -0.69
CA ALA A 83 4.69 -8.66 -0.10
C ALA A 83 3.64 -9.05 -1.14
N LYS A 84 2.79 -10.03 -0.80
CA LYS A 84 1.56 -10.29 -1.56
C LYS A 84 0.46 -9.31 -1.20
N HIS A 85 0.35 -8.99 0.09
CA HIS A 85 -0.65 -8.07 0.63
C HIS A 85 0.04 -6.88 1.28
N LEU A 86 -0.26 -5.67 0.83
CA LEU A 86 0.28 -4.44 1.38
C LEU A 86 -0.84 -3.58 1.96
N ASN A 87 -0.70 -3.16 3.22
CA ASN A 87 -1.59 -2.19 3.85
C ASN A 87 -0.83 -0.89 4.12
N ILE A 88 -1.23 0.20 3.47
CA ILE A 88 -0.70 1.55 3.67
C ILE A 88 -1.74 2.51 4.27
N SER A 89 -2.85 1.98 4.79
CA SER A 89 -3.98 2.76 5.30
C SER A 89 -3.56 3.80 6.34
N SER A 90 -4.34 4.89 6.47
CA SER A 90 -4.09 5.98 7.43
C SER A 90 -2.75 6.71 7.27
N ASN A 91 -2.14 6.72 6.08
CA ASN A 91 -0.96 7.53 5.77
C ASN A 91 -1.33 8.73 4.88
N GLN A 92 -1.78 9.82 5.49
CA GLN A 92 -2.17 11.05 4.78
C GLN A 92 -0.97 11.86 4.24
N GLY A 93 0.25 11.54 4.69
CA GLY A 93 1.47 12.23 4.28
C GLY A 93 1.97 11.83 2.88
N ILE A 94 1.45 10.75 2.30
CA ILE A 94 1.84 10.28 0.96
C ILE A 94 1.34 11.28 -0.07
N GLY A 95 2.28 12.01 -0.67
CA GLY A 95 2.03 12.98 -1.71
C GLY A 95 2.14 12.38 -3.11
N ILE A 96 2.39 13.25 -4.09
CA ILE A 96 2.36 12.85 -5.50
C ILE A 96 3.48 11.86 -5.85
N TYR A 97 4.66 12.02 -5.26
CA TYR A 97 5.82 11.19 -5.59
C TYR A 97 5.67 9.79 -4.99
N GLY A 98 5.17 9.69 -3.76
CA GLY A 98 4.83 8.44 -3.12
C GLY A 98 3.73 7.69 -3.87
N TRP A 99 2.68 8.36 -4.32
CA TRP A 99 1.64 7.72 -5.14
C TRP A 99 2.14 7.29 -6.52
N GLN A 100 3.08 8.03 -7.12
CA GLN A 100 3.71 7.65 -8.38
C GLN A 100 4.58 6.41 -8.22
N ALA A 101 5.34 6.31 -7.12
CA ALA A 101 6.11 5.12 -6.75
C ALA A 101 5.19 3.93 -6.43
N CYS A 102 4.10 4.15 -5.69
CA CYS A 102 3.07 3.13 -5.43
C CYS A 102 2.50 2.56 -6.74
N ALA A 103 2.14 3.45 -7.68
CA ALA A 103 1.68 3.06 -9.00
C ALA A 103 2.74 2.30 -9.81
N ASN A 104 4.03 2.59 -9.65
CA ASN A 104 5.11 1.87 -10.32
C ASN A 104 5.23 0.44 -9.76
N MET A 105 5.26 0.31 -8.43
CA MET A 105 5.28 -0.97 -7.72
C MET A 105 4.09 -1.85 -8.17
N ILE A 106 2.86 -1.33 -8.15
CA ILE A 106 1.66 -2.08 -8.59
C ILE A 106 1.83 -2.69 -9.99
N ARG A 107 2.48 -1.98 -10.92
CA ARG A 107 2.63 -2.47 -12.31
C ARG A 107 3.69 -3.53 -12.45
N LYS A 108 4.72 -3.52 -11.61
CA LYS A 108 5.93 -4.30 -11.82
C LYS A 108 6.07 -5.47 -10.86
N THR A 109 5.56 -5.34 -9.64
CA THR A 109 5.58 -6.40 -8.63
C THR A 109 4.69 -7.55 -9.09
N GLN A 110 5.30 -8.72 -9.26
CA GLN A 110 4.63 -9.92 -9.76
C GLN A 110 3.81 -10.61 -8.66
N CYS A 111 4.26 -10.53 -7.40
CA CYS A 111 3.60 -11.19 -6.28
C CYS A 111 2.50 -10.34 -5.63
N LEU A 112 2.37 -9.06 -5.96
CA LEU A 112 1.44 -8.16 -5.26
C LEU A 112 0.00 -8.43 -5.71
N GLU A 113 -0.79 -9.02 -4.83
CA GLU A 113 -2.17 -9.43 -5.08
C GLU A 113 -3.18 -8.50 -4.38
N HIS A 114 -2.84 -7.90 -3.24
CA HIS A 114 -3.75 -7.08 -2.43
C HIS A 114 -3.11 -5.74 -2.00
N LEU A 115 -3.85 -4.64 -2.16
CA LEU A 115 -3.47 -3.31 -1.67
C LEU A 115 -4.63 -2.68 -0.86
N GLU A 116 -4.34 -2.28 0.36
CA GLU A 116 -5.25 -1.51 1.22
C GLU A 116 -4.71 -0.10 1.44
N ALA A 117 -5.52 0.91 1.12
CA ALA A 117 -5.21 2.32 1.30
C ALA A 117 -6.42 3.07 1.88
N LYS A 118 -6.97 2.52 2.97
CA LYS A 118 -8.16 3.06 3.66
C LYS A 118 -7.80 4.30 4.46
N ASP A 119 -8.79 5.15 4.72
CA ASP A 119 -8.64 6.36 5.53
C ASP A 119 -7.53 7.30 5.01
N ILE A 120 -7.38 7.38 3.68
CA ILE A 120 -6.49 8.32 2.98
C ILE A 120 -7.32 9.18 2.03
N ILE A 121 -7.20 10.51 2.09
CA ILE A 121 -7.95 11.39 1.19
C ILE A 121 -7.35 11.31 -0.22
N LEU A 122 -8.07 10.67 -1.15
CA LEU A 122 -7.63 10.51 -2.53
C LEU A 122 -8.24 11.59 -3.42
N ASN A 123 -7.45 12.59 -3.77
CA ASN A 123 -7.83 13.62 -4.73
C ASN A 123 -7.82 13.09 -6.18
N GLU A 124 -8.30 13.89 -7.13
CA GLU A 124 -8.34 13.49 -8.55
C GLU A 124 -6.96 13.13 -9.12
N GLN A 125 -5.90 13.78 -8.65
CA GLN A 125 -4.54 13.54 -9.12
C GLN A 125 -4.04 12.15 -8.72
N TYR A 126 -4.18 11.77 -7.46
CA TYR A 126 -3.78 10.44 -6.96
C TYR A 126 -4.61 9.34 -7.62
N MET A 127 -5.91 9.59 -7.82
CA MET A 127 -6.81 8.68 -8.53
C MET A 127 -6.43 8.49 -10.00
N ASN A 128 -5.97 9.54 -10.68
CA ASN A 128 -5.47 9.44 -12.04
C ASN A 128 -4.18 8.60 -12.13
N ILE A 129 -3.27 8.76 -11.17
CA ILE A 129 -2.04 7.97 -11.07
C ILE A 129 -2.37 6.48 -10.88
N LEU A 130 -3.19 6.17 -9.87
CA LEU A 130 -3.61 4.81 -9.57
C LEU A 130 -4.36 4.19 -10.75
N SER A 131 -5.40 4.85 -11.27
CA SER A 131 -6.20 4.27 -12.36
C SER A 131 -5.39 3.99 -13.62
N ARG A 132 -4.33 4.75 -13.91
CA ARG A 132 -3.41 4.46 -15.02
C ARG A 132 -2.64 3.17 -14.78
N ALA A 133 -2.15 2.94 -13.55
CA ALA A 133 -1.46 1.71 -13.20
C ALA A 133 -2.38 0.48 -13.33
N LEU A 134 -3.61 0.59 -12.83
CA LEU A 134 -4.59 -0.50 -12.81
C LEU A 134 -5.18 -0.85 -14.19
N ARG A 135 -5.03 0.04 -15.19
CA ARG A 135 -5.41 -0.27 -16.59
C ARG A 135 -4.39 -1.15 -17.30
N LEU A 136 -3.16 -1.15 -16.82
CA LEU A 136 -2.09 -1.98 -17.37
C LEU A 136 -2.15 -3.36 -16.73
N VAL A 137 -1.49 -4.33 -17.36
CA VAL A 137 -1.36 -5.67 -16.80
C VAL A 137 -0.61 -5.55 -15.46
N CYS A 138 -1.26 -6.01 -14.40
CA CYS A 138 -0.72 -6.12 -13.05
C CYS A 138 -1.34 -7.36 -12.38
N HIS A 139 -0.76 -7.78 -11.26
CA HIS A 139 -1.19 -8.97 -10.51
C HIS A 139 -2.15 -8.63 -9.36
N LEU A 140 -2.55 -7.36 -9.25
CA LEU A 140 -3.41 -6.88 -8.18
C LEU A 140 -4.85 -7.36 -8.39
N HIS A 141 -5.34 -8.19 -7.49
CA HIS A 141 -6.69 -8.72 -7.48
C HIS A 141 -7.63 -7.93 -6.58
N VAL A 142 -7.11 -7.36 -5.47
CA VAL A 142 -7.92 -6.67 -4.45
C VAL A 142 -7.36 -5.27 -4.19
N LEU A 143 -8.23 -4.27 -4.28
CA LEU A 143 -7.94 -2.88 -3.94
C LEU A 143 -8.99 -2.31 -2.98
N LYS A 144 -8.59 -2.04 -1.73
CA LYS A 144 -9.48 -1.50 -0.69
C LYS A 144 -9.26 -0.01 -0.47
N LEU A 145 -10.27 0.80 -0.81
CA LEU A 145 -10.29 2.25 -0.68
C LEU A 145 -11.51 2.72 0.13
N GLU A 146 -11.51 2.37 1.42
CA GLU A 146 -12.58 2.77 2.35
C GLU A 146 -12.27 4.15 2.95
N ASN A 147 -13.31 4.97 3.13
CA ASN A 147 -13.20 6.31 3.72
C ASN A 147 -12.19 7.25 3.02
N CYS A 148 -12.01 7.10 1.70
CA CYS A 148 -11.00 7.85 0.94
C CYS A 148 -11.47 9.18 0.33
N GLY A 149 -12.65 9.69 0.70
CA GLY A 149 -13.22 10.90 0.09
C GLY A 149 -13.59 10.76 -1.40
N LEU A 150 -13.70 9.53 -1.90
CA LEU A 150 -14.00 9.25 -3.31
C LEU A 150 -15.39 9.77 -3.69
N SER A 151 -15.47 10.54 -4.77
CA SER A 151 -16.72 11.06 -5.30
C SER A 151 -16.68 11.24 -6.82
N GLY A 152 -17.86 11.25 -7.45
CA GLY A 152 -18.04 11.56 -8.87
C GLY A 152 -17.20 10.69 -9.81
N ARG A 153 -16.32 11.33 -10.59
CA ARG A 153 -15.54 10.72 -11.69
C ARG A 153 -14.53 9.66 -11.21
N SER A 154 -13.92 9.86 -10.05
CA SER A 154 -12.93 8.93 -9.48
C SER A 154 -13.47 7.51 -9.32
N ILE A 155 -14.73 7.40 -8.87
CA ILE A 155 -15.44 6.15 -8.71
C ILE A 155 -15.72 5.47 -10.05
N ILE A 156 -16.13 6.26 -11.05
CA ILE A 156 -16.43 5.74 -12.39
C ILE A 156 -15.15 5.18 -13.01
N THR A 157 -14.03 5.90 -12.93
CA THR A 157 -12.75 5.45 -13.47
C THR A 157 -12.30 4.13 -12.86
N LEU A 158 -12.49 3.92 -11.55
CA LEU A 158 -12.14 2.66 -10.88
C LEU A 158 -13.01 1.48 -11.32
N VAL A 159 -14.32 1.67 -11.52
CA VAL A 159 -15.22 0.59 -11.98
C VAL A 159 -14.84 0.07 -13.37
N PHE A 160 -14.28 0.93 -14.21
CA PHE A 160 -13.80 0.54 -15.55
C PHE A 160 -12.40 -0.09 -15.53
N THR A 161 -11.64 0.06 -14.44
CA THR A 161 -10.39 -0.69 -14.26
C THR A 161 -10.72 -2.08 -13.73
N LYS A 162 -10.07 -3.12 -14.27
CA LYS A 162 -10.39 -4.56 -14.12
C LYS A 162 -10.23 -5.15 -12.70
N ILE A 163 -10.34 -4.35 -11.65
CA ILE A 163 -10.03 -4.79 -10.29
C ILE A 163 -11.28 -5.25 -9.56
N ILE A 164 -11.17 -6.51 -9.13
CA ILE A 164 -12.15 -7.26 -8.37
C ILE A 164 -12.15 -6.67 -6.94
N GLU A 165 -13.35 -6.49 -6.39
CA GLU A 165 -13.59 -5.94 -5.04
C GLU A 165 -12.96 -4.55 -4.76
N VAL A 166 -13.43 -3.52 -5.48
CA VAL A 166 -13.57 -2.22 -4.80
C VAL A 166 -14.73 -2.40 -3.80
N HIS A 167 -14.40 -2.70 -2.54
CA HIS A 167 -15.35 -2.57 -1.43
C HIS A 167 -15.73 -1.09 -1.28
N LYS A 168 -16.61 -0.64 -2.16
CA LYS A 168 -17.35 0.59 -1.99
C LYS A 168 -18.19 0.39 -0.74
N SER A 169 -17.97 1.20 0.28
CA SER A 169 -18.68 2.46 0.52
C SER A 169 -20.00 2.70 -0.27
N LEU A 170 -20.77 1.65 -0.58
CA LEU A 170 -22.06 1.70 -1.30
C LEU A 170 -23.16 2.37 -0.46
N SER A 171 -22.88 2.71 0.80
CA SER A 171 -23.77 3.53 1.64
C SER A 171 -23.91 4.98 1.15
N MET A 172 -23.01 5.49 0.29
CA MET A 172 -23.03 6.90 -0.14
C MET A 172 -23.77 7.16 -1.47
N ILE A 173 -23.96 6.14 -2.33
CA ILE A 173 -24.55 6.34 -3.68
C ILE A 173 -26.08 6.16 -3.67
N GLN A 174 -26.66 5.45 -2.69
CA GLN A 174 -28.12 5.28 -2.60
C GLN A 174 -28.88 6.54 -2.16
N GLY A 175 -28.20 7.62 -1.74
CA GLY A 175 -28.85 8.82 -1.18
C GLY A 175 -29.05 10.01 -2.13
N LYS A 176 -28.63 9.96 -3.41
CA LYS A 176 -28.63 11.15 -4.30
C LYS A 176 -29.06 10.89 -5.74
N ILE A 177 -29.94 9.93 -5.99
CA ILE A 177 -30.70 9.91 -7.25
C ILE A 177 -32.05 10.56 -6.94
N PRO A 178 -32.37 11.76 -7.46
CA PRO A 178 -33.71 12.30 -7.35
C PRO A 178 -34.62 11.36 -8.14
N VAL A 179 -35.45 10.60 -7.44
CA VAL A 179 -36.59 9.93 -8.05
C VAL A 179 -37.48 11.04 -8.58
N LYS A 180 -37.56 11.17 -9.91
CA LYS A 180 -38.61 11.98 -10.53
C LYS A 180 -39.93 11.38 -10.07
N GLN A 181 -40.72 12.16 -9.34
CA GLN A 181 -42.13 11.86 -9.13
C GLN A 181 -42.82 12.20 -10.44
N ASP A 182 -43.22 11.17 -11.18
CA ASP A 182 -44.12 11.33 -12.31
C ASP A 182 -45.53 11.59 -11.76
N THR A 183 -46.08 12.77 -12.11
CA THR A 183 -47.51 13.13 -12.05
C THR A 183 -48.33 12.35 -13.06
#